data_AF-A0A0N0BGB9-F1
#
_entry.id   AF-A0A0N0BGB9-F1
#
_cell.length_a   1.000
_cell.length_b   1.000
_cell.length_c   1.000
_cell.angle_alpha   90.00
_cell.angle_beta   90.00
_cell.angle_gamma   90.00
#
_symmetry.space_group_name_H-M   'P 1'
#
loop_
_entity.id
_entity.type
_entity.pdbx_description
1 polymer ?
#
loop_
_entity_poly.entity_id
_entity_poly.type
_entity_poly.pdbx_seq_one_letter_code
_entity_poly.pdbx_strand_id
1 'polypeptide(L)'
;MWNMMCDVMPTIAEDSISQRSSQYSGEDANFEQLMVSMLDERDKLVESLRESQERLQETEARLQEVEKERDSLNRQLNANIPQNNGGSILNT
;
A
#
# COMPACT_ATOMS: atom_id res chain seq x y z
N MET A 1 3.16 -24.92 12.05
CA MET A 1 3.88 -24.21 10.95
C MET A 1 3.42 -22.76 11.03
N TRP A 2 4.15 -21.84 11.64
CA TRP A 2 5.54 -21.46 11.34
C TRP A 2 6.32 -21.20 12.62
N ASN A 3 7.53 -21.76 12.70
CA ASN A 3 8.47 -21.46 13.77
C ASN A 3 9.03 -20.05 13.48
N MET A 4 8.53 -19.06 14.22
CA MET A 4 9.11 -17.72 14.27
C MET A 4 10.44 -17.81 15.01
N MET A 5 11.45 -18.38 14.34
CA MET A 5 12.82 -18.25 14.82
C MET A 5 13.19 -16.79 14.55
N CYS A 6 13.01 -15.93 15.55
CA CYS A 6 13.76 -14.68 15.62
C CYS A 6 15.23 -15.09 15.66
N ASP A 7 15.86 -15.21 14.49
CA ASP A 7 17.27 -15.47 14.37
C ASP A 7 18.02 -14.35 15.10
N VAL A 8 18.41 -14.65 16.33
CA VAL A 8 19.30 -13.83 17.14
C VAL A 8 20.59 -13.67 16.35
N MET A 9 20.96 -12.44 16.05
CA MET A 9 22.23 -12.13 15.39
C MET A 9 23.38 -12.65 16.25
N PRO A 10 24.33 -13.43 15.70
CA PRO A 10 25.48 -13.89 16.46
C PRO A 10 26.34 -12.70 16.91
N THR A 11 26.73 -12.69 18.18
CA THR A 11 27.65 -11.69 18.74
C THR A 11 29.05 -11.88 18.14
N ILE A 12 29.59 -10.84 17.52
CA ILE A 12 30.94 -10.82 16.94
C ILE A 12 31.97 -10.59 18.07
N ALA A 13 33.07 -11.34 18.10
CA ALA A 13 34.11 -11.20 19.12
C ALA A 13 35.01 -9.98 18.83
N GLU A 14 35.11 -9.08 19.80
CA GLU A 14 35.70 -7.73 19.65
C GLU A 14 37.25 -7.71 19.76
N ASP A 15 37.85 -8.81 20.19
CA ASP A 15 39.22 -8.85 20.71
C ASP A 15 40.33 -8.78 19.63
N SER A 16 39.99 -8.90 18.35
CA SER A 16 40.95 -8.79 17.23
C SER A 16 40.94 -7.44 16.51
N ILE A 17 39.97 -6.56 16.83
CA ILE A 17 39.78 -5.27 16.13
C ILE A 17 40.64 -4.15 16.72
N SER A 18 41.03 -4.24 18.00
CA SER A 18 41.70 -3.18 18.77
C SER A 18 43.09 -2.79 18.25
N GLN A 19 43.73 -3.62 17.41
CA GLN A 19 45.09 -3.36 16.89
C GLN A 19 45.10 -2.88 15.43
N ARG A 20 43.97 -2.98 14.71
CA ARG A 20 43.78 -2.41 13.36
C ARG A 20 42.93 -1.13 13.34
N SER A 21 42.14 -0.90 14.38
CA SER A 21 41.09 0.14 14.46
C SER A 21 41.56 1.58 14.21
N SER A 22 42.82 1.93 14.49
CA SER A 22 43.30 3.32 14.31
C SER A 22 43.30 3.82 12.86
N GLN A 23 43.19 2.97 11.84
CA GLN A 23 43.07 3.39 10.43
C GLN A 23 41.65 3.25 9.85
N TYR A 24 40.76 2.47 10.50
CA TYR A 24 39.40 2.17 9.98
C TYR A 24 38.28 2.95 10.69
N SER A 25 38.54 3.61 11.83
CA SER A 25 37.51 4.35 12.58
C SER A 25 36.80 5.46 11.79
N GLY A 26 37.41 5.99 10.72
CA GLY A 26 36.76 6.98 9.84
C GLY A 26 35.79 6.37 8.82
N GLU A 27 36.01 5.12 8.42
CA GLU A 27 35.14 4.39 7.50
C GLU A 27 33.93 3.81 8.24
N ASP A 28 34.09 3.29 9.46
CA ASP A 28 32.98 2.80 10.30
C ASP A 28 31.94 3.89 10.57
N ALA A 29 32.38 5.11 10.91
CA ALA A 29 31.48 6.25 11.10
C ALA A 29 30.72 6.63 9.81
N ASN A 30 31.33 6.40 8.63
CA ASN A 30 30.68 6.66 7.35
C ASN A 30 29.57 5.62 7.06
N PHE A 31 29.84 4.35 7.36
CA PHE A 31 28.86 3.27 7.22
C PHE A 31 27.70 3.41 8.21
N GLU A 32 27.97 3.81 9.46
CA GLU A 32 26.93 4.09 10.45
C GLU A 32 26.02 5.23 9.98
N GLN A 33 26.58 6.33 9.47
CA GLN A 33 25.78 7.45 8.95
C GLN A 33 24.95 7.07 7.73
N LEU A 34 25.49 6.24 6.83
CA LEU A 34 24.74 5.69 5.70
C LEU A 34 23.60 4.81 6.18
N MET A 35 23.84 3.95 7.18
CA MET A 35 22.81 3.10 7.75
C MET A 35 21.66 3.91 8.36
N VAL A 36 21.97 4.95 9.15
CA VAL A 36 20.96 5.88 9.68
C VAL A 36 20.15 6.51 8.55
N SER A 37 20.82 7.01 7.51
CA SER A 37 20.15 7.65 6.38
C SER A 37 19.22 6.67 5.63
N MET A 38 19.66 5.42 5.45
CA MET A 38 18.85 4.37 4.81
C MET A 38 17.64 3.97 5.67
N LEU A 39 17.78 3.93 7.00
CA LEU A 39 16.67 3.67 7.91
C LEU A 39 15.65 4.81 7.88
N ASP A 40 16.11 6.07 7.89
CA ASP A 40 15.25 7.25 7.77
C ASP A 40 14.49 7.27 6.43
N GLU A 41 15.17 6.94 5.33
CA GLU A 41 14.54 6.84 4.01
C GLU A 41 13.51 5.72 3.96
N ARG A 42 13.82 4.54 4.51
CA ARG A 42 12.86 3.45 4.65
C ARG A 42 11.63 3.89 5.43
N ASP A 43 11.81 4.58 6.56
CA ASP A 43 10.70 5.01 7.41
C ASP A 43 9.82 6.04 6.68
N LYS A 44 10.42 6.98 5.92
CA LYS A 44 9.68 7.88 5.03
C LYS A 44 8.90 7.15 3.93
N LEU A 45 9.49 6.13 3.31
CA LEU A 45 8.83 5.33 2.28
C LEU A 45 7.66 4.54 2.87
N VAL A 46 7.81 3.99 4.07
CA VAL A 46 6.73 3.29 4.77
C VAL A 46 5.57 4.23 5.07
N GLU A 47 5.85 5.45 5.53
CA GLU A 47 4.80 6.44 5.79
C GLU A 47 4.09 6.86 4.49
N SER A 48 4.85 7.17 3.43
CA SER A 48 4.28 7.52 2.13
C SER A 48 3.44 6.39 1.52
N LEU A 49 3.83 5.14 1.72
CA LEU A 49 3.05 3.98 1.30
C LEU A 49 1.72 3.89 2.07
N ARG A 50 1.74 4.12 3.39
CA ARG A 50 0.52 4.12 4.21
C ARG A 50 -0.45 5.22 3.79
N GLU A 51 0.04 6.44 3.61
CA GLU A 51 -0.76 7.57 3.11
C GLU A 51 -1.37 7.25 1.73
N SER A 52 -0.59 6.64 0.83
CA SER A 52 -1.08 6.26 -0.50
C SER A 52 -2.17 5.18 -0.42
N GLN A 53 -2.04 4.22 0.50
CA GLN A 53 -3.04 3.19 0.74
C GLN A 53 -4.34 3.77 1.31
N GLU A 54 -4.26 4.72 2.23
CA GLU A 54 -5.42 5.41 2.79
C GLU A 54 -6.18 6.19 1.69
N ARG A 55 -5.45 6.95 0.87
CA ARG A 55 -6.04 7.69 -0.26
C ARG A 55 -6.67 6.77 -1.30
N LEU A 56 -6.05 5.61 -1.55
CA LEU A 56 -6.62 4.58 -2.42
C LEU A 56 -7.95 4.07 -1.85
N GLN A 57 -7.98 3.72 -0.56
CA GLN A 57 -9.19 3.24 0.11
C GLN A 57 -10.32 4.26 0.08
N GLU A 58 -10.02 5.55 0.30
CA GLU A 58 -10.99 6.64 0.17
C GLU A 58 -11.56 6.73 -1.26
N THR A 59 -10.69 6.64 -2.26
CA THR A 59 -11.08 6.69 -3.68
C THR A 59 -11.96 5.50 -4.06
N GLU A 60 -11.63 4.30 -3.60
CA GLU A 60 -12.43 3.09 -3.81
C GLU A 60 -13.81 3.18 -3.15
N ALA A 61 -13.89 3.73 -1.93
CA ALA A 61 -15.16 3.95 -1.25
C ALA A 61 -16.05 4.93 -2.03
N ARG A 62 -15.47 6.03 -2.51
CA ARG A 62 -16.18 7.01 -3.34
C ARG A 62 -16.63 6.42 -4.67
N LEU A 63 -15.79 5.59 -5.30
CA LEU A 63 -16.17 4.87 -6.51
C LEU A 63 -17.43 4.03 -6.26
N GLN A 64 -17.45 3.22 -5.20
CA GLN A 64 -18.62 2.39 -4.87
C GLN A 64 -19.90 3.21 -4.66
N GLU A 65 -19.80 4.40 -4.07
CA GLU A 65 -20.94 5.30 -3.91
C GLU A 65 -21.48 5.77 -5.27
N VAL A 66 -20.59 6.25 -6.15
CA VAL A 66 -20.94 6.69 -7.51
C VAL A 66 -21.53 5.53 -8.33
N GLU A 67 -21.00 4.31 -8.17
CA GLU A 67 -21.55 3.13 -8.83
C GLU A 67 -22.99 2.83 -8.39
N LYS A 68 -23.28 2.95 -7.09
CA LYS A 68 -24.65 2.80 -6.55
C LYS A 68 -25.59 3.87 -7.07
N GLU A 69 -25.14 5.11 -7.17
CA GLU A 69 -25.93 6.21 -7.75
C GLU A 69 -26.23 5.94 -9.22
N ARG A 70 -25.22 5.55 -10.01
CA ARG A 70 -25.35 5.16 -11.41
C ARG A 70 -26.35 4.02 -11.59
N ASP A 71 -26.32 3.00 -10.75
CA ASP A 71 -27.28 1.89 -10.78
C ASP A 71 -28.70 2.34 -10.39
N SER A 72 -28.82 3.23 -9.39
CA SER A 72 -30.09 3.81 -8.98
C SER A 72 -30.72 4.62 -10.12
N LEU A 73 -29.95 5.50 -10.76
CA LEU A 73 -30.38 6.29 -11.91
C LEU A 73 -30.77 5.39 -13.08
N ASN A 74 -29.99 4.35 -13.38
CA ASN A 74 -30.31 3.40 -14.44
C ASN A 74 -31.63 2.66 -14.16
N ARG A 75 -31.87 2.23 -12.91
CA ARG A 75 -33.16 1.65 -12.50
C ARG A 75 -34.32 2.63 -12.68
N GLN A 76 -34.14 3.89 -12.28
CA GLN A 76 -35.16 4.93 -12.45
C GLN A 76 -35.45 5.19 -13.94
N LEU A 77 -34.42 5.24 -14.79
CA LEU A 77 -34.58 5.40 -16.23
C LEU A 77 -35.40 4.24 -16.82
N ASN A 78 -35.03 2.99 -16.51
CA ASN A 78 -35.73 1.80 -16.99
C ASN A 78 -37.17 1.69 -16.48
N ALA A 79 -37.47 2.23 -15.30
CA ALA A 79 -38.82 2.28 -14.76
C ALA A 79 -39.69 3.37 -15.43
N ASN A 80 -39.08 4.47 -15.88
CA ASN A 80 -39.77 5.61 -16.46
C ASN A 80 -39.80 5.61 -18.00
N ILE A 81 -39.00 4.77 -18.66
CA ILE A 81 -39.18 4.51 -20.09
C ILE A 81 -40.41 3.61 -20.23
N PRO A 82 -41.49 4.07 -20.90
CA PRO A 82 -42.60 3.19 -21.21
C PRO A 82 -42.04 2.01 -22.02
N GLN A 83 -42.16 0.81 -21.45
CA GLN A 83 -41.88 -0.43 -22.17
C GLN A 83 -42.69 -0.33 -23.46
N ASN A 84 -42.02 -0.16 -24.60
CA ASN A 84 -42.67 -0.10 -25.89
C ASN A 84 -43.13 -1.53 -26.23
N ASN A 85 -44.10 -2.02 -25.46
CA ASN A 85 -44.98 -3.09 -25.82
C ASN A 85 -45.75 -2.55 -27.01
N GLY A 86 -45.14 -2.71 -28.19
CA GLY A 86 -45.86 -2.81 -29.45
C GLY A 86 -46.88 -3.92 -29.25
N GLY A 87 -48.02 -3.52 -28.71
CA GLY A 87 -49.16 -4.36 -28.48
C GLY A 87 -49.54 -4.99 -29.81
N SER A 88 -49.83 -6.28 -29.73
CA SER A 88 -50.62 -6.99 -30.71
C SER A 88 -51.81 -6.16 -31.18
N ILE A 89 -51.68 -5.49 -32.32
CA ILE A 89 -52.80 -5.07 -33.16
C ILE A 89 -52.54 -5.65 -34.55
N LEU A 90 -52.70 -6.95 -34.66
CA LEU A 90 -52.92 -7.66 -35.91
C LEU A 90 -53.98 -8.72 -35.63
N ASN A 91 -55.17 -8.23 -35.35
CA ASN A 91 -56.43 -8.95 -35.46
C ASN A 91 -57.46 -7.96 -36.00
N THR A 92 -57.45 -7.75 -37.31
CA THR A 92 -58.63 -7.45 -38.12
C THR A 92 -58.32 -7.93 -39.54
#